data_AF-A0A1I5TT81-F1
#
_entry.id   AF-A0A1I5TT81-F1
#
_cell.length_a   1.000
_cell.length_b   1.000
_cell.length_c   1.000
_cell.angle_alpha   90.00
_cell.angle_beta   90.00
_cell.angle_gamma   90.00
#
_symmetry.space_group_name_H-M   'P 1'
#
loop_
_entity.id
_entity.type
_entity.pdbx_description
1 polymer ?
#
loop_
_entity_poly.entity_id
_entity_poly.type
_entity_poly.pdbx_seq_one_letter_code
_entity_poly.pdbx_strand_id
1 'polypeptide(L)'
;MVKLAAMAPAVLLAACAAAPSTQVTVTNAWAQPLDASGTVVALYMTVTPRCSGSEAIRSVSAAPPLTASLHQSSIADNALKMTPLSSVETPCGKPTLLKPMGQHVMVSGLPRPVSIGSTIPVTLTFRDGAAVNVTAEVTTMAALANVDPMNMHGHAGHMKMDGMSMH
;
A
#
# COMPACT_ATOMS: atom_id res chain seq x y z
N MET A 1 -13.37 68.89 -19.93
CA MET A 1 -12.69 68.13 -18.85
C MET A 1 -13.05 66.66 -19.00
N VAL A 2 -12.20 65.85 -19.62
CA VAL A 2 -12.45 64.39 -19.78
C VAL A 2 -11.30 63.68 -19.05
N LYS A 3 -11.64 62.95 -17.99
CA LYS A 3 -10.69 62.21 -17.14
C LYS A 3 -10.18 60.98 -17.92
N LEU A 4 -8.87 60.93 -18.17
CA LEU A 4 -8.20 59.70 -18.62
C LEU A 4 -8.17 58.70 -17.45
N ALA A 5 -8.90 57.59 -17.59
CA ALA A 5 -8.79 56.47 -16.67
C ALA A 5 -7.55 55.64 -17.05
N ALA A 6 -6.56 55.59 -16.15
CA ALA A 6 -5.36 54.77 -16.30
C ALA A 6 -5.71 53.29 -16.11
N MET A 7 -5.44 52.48 -17.14
CA MET A 7 -5.66 51.03 -17.15
C MET A 7 -4.36 50.36 -16.66
N ALA A 8 -4.40 49.77 -15.46
CA ALA A 8 -3.25 49.05 -14.89
C ALA A 8 -3.09 47.66 -15.55
N PRO A 9 -1.86 47.20 -15.86
CA PRO A 9 -1.64 45.88 -16.44
C PRO A 9 -1.74 44.81 -15.34
N ALA A 10 -2.71 43.90 -15.48
CA ALA A 10 -2.82 42.72 -14.65
C ALA A 10 -1.72 41.71 -15.03
N VAL A 11 -0.66 41.65 -14.22
CA VAL A 11 0.40 40.64 -14.36
C VAL A 11 -0.15 39.29 -13.89
N LEU A 12 -0.46 38.40 -14.82
CA LEU A 12 -0.78 37.00 -14.56
C LEU A 12 0.51 36.27 -14.16
N LEU A 13 0.74 36.10 -12.85
CA LEU A 13 1.73 35.14 -12.35
C LEU A 13 1.24 33.72 -12.68
N ALA A 14 1.74 33.15 -13.77
CA ALA A 14 1.63 31.73 -14.03
C ALA A 14 2.48 30.98 -12.99
N ALA A 15 1.86 30.43 -11.96
CA ALA A 15 2.51 29.52 -11.02
C ALA A 15 2.90 28.25 -11.80
N CYS A 16 4.17 28.13 -12.16
CA CYS A 16 4.74 26.92 -12.73
C CYS A 16 4.75 25.85 -11.61
N ALA A 17 3.70 25.04 -11.52
CA ALA A 17 3.72 23.85 -10.68
C ALA A 17 4.77 22.90 -11.29
N ALA A 18 5.88 22.69 -10.57
CA ALA A 18 6.88 21.71 -10.98
C ALA A 18 6.21 20.34 -11.12
N ALA A 19 6.42 19.68 -12.26
CA ALA A 19 5.91 18.34 -12.47
C ALA A 19 6.53 17.38 -11.43
N PRO A 20 5.78 16.39 -10.94
CA PRO A 20 6.33 15.38 -10.05
C PRO A 20 7.50 14.68 -10.73
N SER A 21 8.59 14.52 -10.00
CA SER A 21 9.83 13.90 -10.51
C SER A 21 10.15 12.59 -9.80
N THR A 22 9.46 12.31 -8.70
CA THR A 22 9.63 11.09 -7.92
C THR A 22 9.09 9.89 -8.68
N GLN A 23 9.98 8.94 -8.99
CA GLN A 23 9.59 7.63 -9.51
C GLN A 23 9.55 6.62 -8.37
N VAL A 24 8.40 6.03 -8.06
CA VAL A 24 8.26 5.12 -6.92
C VAL A 24 8.18 3.67 -7.37
N THR A 25 8.96 2.82 -6.71
CA THR A 25 8.83 1.36 -6.81
C THR A 25 8.07 0.85 -5.59
N VAL A 26 7.01 0.07 -5.82
CA VAL A 26 6.26 -0.62 -4.76
C VAL A 26 6.40 -2.11 -4.97
N THR A 27 6.72 -2.84 -3.89
CA THR A 27 6.90 -4.31 -3.91
C THR A 27 6.21 -4.96 -2.73
N ASN A 28 5.97 -6.27 -2.82
CA ASN A 28 5.38 -7.08 -1.75
C ASN A 28 4.07 -6.48 -1.22
N ALA A 29 3.20 -5.99 -2.12
CA ALA A 29 1.92 -5.41 -1.74
C ALA A 29 0.89 -6.52 -1.47
N TRP A 30 0.36 -6.55 -0.24
CA TRP A 30 -0.67 -7.50 0.17
C TRP A 30 -1.62 -6.86 1.17
N ALA A 31 -2.83 -7.41 1.29
CA ALA A 31 -3.89 -6.92 2.16
C ALA A 31 -4.31 -8.00 3.15
N GLN A 32 -4.62 -7.61 4.39
CA GLN A 32 -5.12 -8.49 5.43
C GLN A 32 -6.47 -8.02 5.96
N PRO A 33 -7.50 -8.88 6.05
CA PRO A 33 -8.72 -8.59 6.79
C PRO A 33 -8.42 -8.28 8.27
N LEU A 34 -9.03 -7.21 8.80
CA LEU A 34 -8.83 -6.77 10.19
C LEU A 34 -9.99 -7.13 11.12
N ASP A 35 -11.17 -7.38 10.56
CA ASP A 35 -12.39 -7.66 11.28
C ASP A 35 -13.03 -8.98 10.81
N ALA A 36 -13.88 -9.56 11.65
CA ALA A 36 -14.60 -10.79 11.32
C ALA A 36 -15.58 -10.60 10.15
N SER A 37 -16.06 -9.37 9.93
CA SER A 37 -16.89 -9.00 8.78
C SER A 37 -16.10 -8.97 7.47
N GLY A 38 -14.77 -8.91 7.50
CA GLY A 38 -13.94 -8.78 6.30
C GLY A 38 -14.21 -7.51 5.49
N THR A 39 -14.74 -6.46 6.13
CA THR A 39 -15.12 -5.20 5.46
C THR A 39 -14.10 -4.08 5.69
N VAL A 40 -13.08 -4.36 6.49
CA VAL A 40 -11.93 -3.48 6.72
C VAL A 40 -10.65 -4.31 6.51
N VAL A 41 -9.71 -3.77 5.76
CA VAL A 41 -8.42 -4.41 5.47
C VAL A 41 -7.25 -3.47 5.77
N ALA A 42 -6.11 -4.03 6.17
CA ALA A 42 -4.83 -3.34 6.19
C ALA A 42 -3.97 -3.79 5.01
N LEU A 43 -3.43 -2.85 4.25
CA LEU A 43 -2.48 -3.07 3.17
C LEU A 43 -1.06 -2.82 3.68
N TYR A 44 -0.19 -3.75 3.33
CA TYR A 44 1.23 -3.77 3.63
C TYR A 44 2.02 -3.84 2.33
N MET A 45 3.16 -3.17 2.30
CA MET A 45 4.00 -3.05 1.10
C MET A 45 5.36 -2.47 1.45
N THR A 46 6.33 -2.62 0.55
CA THR A 46 7.59 -1.87 0.60
C THR A 46 7.57 -0.78 -0.46
N VAL A 47 7.81 0.46 -0.04
CA VAL A 47 7.82 1.65 -0.90
C VAL A 47 9.25 2.18 -1.00
N THR A 48 9.76 2.33 -2.22
CA THR A 48 11.10 2.88 -2.49
C THR A 48 11.00 3.99 -3.52
N PRO A 49 10.96 5.26 -3.09
CA PRO A 49 10.95 6.39 -4.01
C PRO A 49 12.36 6.65 -4.57
N ARG A 50 12.47 6.83 -5.89
CA ARG A 50 13.67 7.31 -6.59
C ARG A 50 13.51 8.80 -6.85
N CYS A 51 14.18 9.59 -6.02
CA CYS A 51 14.13 11.04 -5.99
C CYS A 51 15.41 11.58 -5.34
N SER A 52 15.54 12.90 -5.25
CA SER A 52 16.59 13.55 -4.44
C SER A 52 16.01 14.08 -3.13
N GLY A 53 16.70 13.86 -2.01
CA GLY A 53 16.32 14.40 -0.70
C GLY A 53 15.40 13.49 0.11
N SER A 54 14.32 14.05 0.66
CA SER A 54 13.27 13.29 1.34
C SER A 54 11.98 13.34 0.54
N GLU A 55 11.13 12.35 0.76
CA GLU A 55 9.82 12.22 0.14
C GLU A 55 8.85 11.66 1.20
N ALA A 56 7.55 11.80 0.99
CA ALA A 56 6.55 11.23 1.90
C ALA A 56 5.28 10.83 1.16
N ILE A 57 4.62 9.75 1.60
CA ILE A 57 3.23 9.48 1.22
C ILE A 57 2.37 10.49 1.96
N ARG A 58 1.70 11.37 1.22
CA ARG A 58 0.90 12.47 1.77
C ARG A 58 -0.58 12.12 1.85
N SER A 59 -1.06 11.28 0.95
CA SER A 59 -2.42 10.76 0.99
C SER A 59 -2.52 9.42 0.30
N VAL A 60 -3.59 8.70 0.61
CA VAL A 60 -3.97 7.45 -0.03
C VAL A 60 -5.45 7.52 -0.40
N SER A 61 -5.82 6.90 -1.51
CA SER A 61 -7.21 6.85 -1.96
C SER A 61 -7.56 5.48 -2.51
N ALA A 62 -8.86 5.18 -2.48
CA ALA A 62 -9.45 4.00 -3.10
C ALA A 62 -10.70 4.45 -3.89
N ALA A 63 -11.14 3.64 -4.84
CA ALA A 63 -12.34 3.96 -5.60
C ALA A 63 -13.59 3.93 -4.71
N PRO A 64 -14.53 4.89 -4.81
CA PRO A 64 -15.78 4.85 -4.06
C PRO A 64 -16.53 3.52 -4.27
N PRO A 65 -17.17 2.97 -3.22
CA PRO A 65 -17.46 3.59 -1.92
C PRO A 65 -16.31 3.47 -0.88
N LEU A 66 -15.14 2.97 -1.28
CA LEU A 66 -14.04 2.70 -0.35
C LEU A 66 -13.39 3.98 0.14
N THR A 67 -12.94 3.96 1.39
CA THR A 67 -12.09 5.00 1.98
C THR A 67 -10.73 4.38 2.32
N ALA A 68 -9.64 5.09 2.01
CA ALA A 68 -8.29 4.70 2.39
C ALA A 68 -7.66 5.73 3.32
N SER A 69 -6.90 5.29 4.32
CA SER A 69 -6.18 6.16 5.26
C SER A 69 -4.85 5.56 5.70
N LEU A 70 -3.87 6.39 6.05
CA LEU A 70 -2.59 5.95 6.61
C LEU A 70 -2.72 5.77 8.12
N HIS A 71 -2.22 4.68 8.67
CA HIS A 71 -2.33 4.35 10.09
C HIS A 71 -1.01 3.82 10.65
N GLN A 72 -0.83 3.94 11.96
CA GLN A 72 0.23 3.29 12.74
C GLN A 72 -0.39 2.39 13.81
N SER A 73 0.06 1.14 13.84
CA SER A 73 -0.25 0.21 14.92
C SER A 73 0.69 0.40 16.10
N SER A 74 0.16 0.42 17.31
CA SER A 74 0.93 0.36 18.55
C SER A 74 0.17 -0.45 19.60
N ILE A 75 0.89 -0.98 20.58
CA ILE A 75 0.28 -1.56 21.78
C ILE A 75 0.15 -0.43 22.80
N ALA A 76 -1.07 -0.20 23.27
CA ALA A 76 -1.38 0.74 24.35
C ALA A 76 -2.40 0.09 25.28
N ASP A 77 -2.19 0.17 26.59
CA ASP A 77 -3.12 -0.40 27.59
C ASP A 77 -3.44 -1.89 27.37
N ASN A 78 -2.42 -2.68 26.99
CA ASN A 78 -2.52 -4.09 26.63
C ASN A 78 -3.47 -4.40 25.46
N ALA A 79 -3.84 -3.38 24.67
CA ALA A 79 -4.67 -3.51 23.49
C ALA A 79 -3.93 -3.02 22.23
N LEU A 80 -4.28 -3.62 21.08
CA LEU A 80 -3.82 -3.11 19.79
C LEU A 80 -4.60 -1.84 19.43
N LYS A 81 -3.87 -0.76 19.17
CA LYS A 81 -4.43 0.52 18.74
C LYS A 81 -3.89 0.88 17.36
N MET A 82 -4.80 1.26 16.45
CA MET A 82 -4.45 1.79 15.13
C MET A 82 -4.77 3.29 15.10
N THR A 83 -3.75 4.13 15.01
CA THR A 83 -3.90 5.59 15.02
C THR A 83 -3.68 6.14 13.61
N PRO A 84 -4.57 6.98 13.08
CA PRO A 84 -4.40 7.58 11.76
C PRO A 84 -3.18 8.50 11.73
N LEU A 85 -2.53 8.55 10.56
CA LEU A 85 -1.39 9.39 10.24
C LEU A 85 -1.77 10.37 9.13
N SER A 86 -1.22 11.58 9.20
CA SER A 86 -1.34 12.57 8.12
C SER A 86 -0.39 12.29 6.95
N SER A 87 0.71 11.59 7.20
CA SER A 87 1.71 11.22 6.19
C SER A 87 2.63 10.10 6.70
N VAL A 88 3.36 9.48 5.77
CA VAL A 88 4.43 8.52 6.05
C VAL A 88 5.69 8.94 5.35
N GLU A 89 6.77 9.18 6.09
CA GLU A 89 8.07 9.54 5.52
C GLU A 89 8.68 8.36 4.73
N THR A 90 9.14 8.66 3.52
CA THR A 90 9.75 7.71 2.60
C THR A 90 11.06 8.29 2.07
N PRO A 91 12.19 8.06 2.75
CA PRO A 91 13.47 8.64 2.34
C PRO A 91 13.85 8.20 0.92
N CYS A 92 14.31 9.13 0.08
CA CYS A 92 14.68 8.81 -1.30
C CYS A 92 15.79 7.74 -1.34
N GLY A 93 15.61 6.76 -2.23
CA GLY A 93 16.53 5.64 -2.43
C GLY A 93 16.50 4.58 -1.34
N LYS A 94 15.67 4.72 -0.29
CA LYS A 94 15.58 3.75 0.80
C LYS A 94 14.20 3.09 0.82
N PRO A 95 14.14 1.78 1.11
CA PRO A 95 12.87 1.09 1.31
C PRO A 95 12.23 1.52 2.63
N THR A 96 10.98 1.98 2.56
CA THR A 96 10.09 2.14 3.72
C THR A 96 9.12 0.98 3.76
N LEU A 97 9.08 0.27 4.89
CA LEU A 97 8.21 -0.90 5.08
C LEU A 97 6.91 -0.48 5.77
N LEU A 98 5.80 -0.61 5.06
CA LEU A 98 4.47 -0.61 5.64
C LEU A 98 4.13 -2.05 5.99
N LYS A 99 4.12 -2.39 7.28
CA LYS A 99 4.13 -3.77 7.77
C LYS A 99 3.21 -3.98 8.98
N PRO A 100 2.83 -5.24 9.28
CA PRO A 100 2.12 -5.56 10.51
C PRO A 100 2.84 -5.01 11.75
N MET A 101 2.05 -4.57 12.74
CA MET A 101 2.55 -3.89 13.96
C MET A 101 3.38 -2.62 13.69
N GLY A 102 3.24 -2.02 12.50
CA GLY A 102 3.86 -0.75 12.14
C GLY A 102 2.89 0.14 11.36
N GLN A 103 3.43 0.91 10.42
CA GLN A 103 2.64 1.75 9.53
C GLN A 103 1.96 0.91 8.44
N HIS A 104 0.75 1.28 8.03
CA HIS A 104 -0.03 0.57 7.02
C HIS A 104 -1.08 1.48 6.39
N VAL A 105 -1.64 1.04 5.27
CA VAL A 105 -2.83 1.68 4.67
C VAL A 105 -4.06 0.90 5.11
N MET A 106 -5.00 1.56 5.79
CA MET A 106 -6.29 0.97 6.12
C MET A 106 -7.28 1.29 5.00
N VAL A 107 -8.02 0.30 4.50
CA VAL A 107 -9.13 0.48 3.57
C VAL A 107 -10.42 -0.02 4.23
N SER A 108 -11.45 0.81 4.21
CA SER A 108 -12.76 0.53 4.80
C SER A 108 -13.90 0.81 3.80
N GLY A 109 -15.11 0.37 4.14
CA GLY A 109 -16.29 0.56 3.29
C GLY A 109 -16.45 -0.51 2.21
N LEU A 110 -15.78 -1.66 2.35
CA LEU A 110 -15.97 -2.80 1.46
C LEU A 110 -17.43 -3.28 1.57
N PRO A 111 -18.17 -3.39 0.44
CA PRO A 111 -19.60 -3.66 0.46
C PRO A 111 -19.93 -5.12 0.87
N ARG A 112 -18.92 -6.00 0.84
CA ARG A 112 -19.01 -7.42 1.19
C ARG A 112 -17.68 -7.86 1.80
N PRO A 113 -17.66 -8.96 2.55
CA PRO A 113 -16.42 -9.55 3.04
C PRO A 113 -15.44 -9.80 1.89
N VAL A 114 -14.18 -9.39 2.05
CA VAL A 114 -13.13 -9.69 1.06
C VAL A 114 -12.81 -11.17 1.02
N SER A 115 -12.53 -11.68 -0.18
CA SER A 115 -12.10 -13.06 -0.37
C SER A 115 -10.57 -13.15 -0.45
N ILE A 116 -9.99 -14.19 0.13
CA ILE A 116 -8.57 -14.50 -0.06
C ILE A 116 -8.29 -14.70 -1.56
N GLY A 117 -7.17 -14.17 -2.05
CA GLY A 117 -6.77 -14.15 -3.46
C GLY A 117 -7.42 -13.05 -4.30
N SER A 118 -8.40 -12.30 -3.77
CA SER A 118 -8.91 -11.10 -4.44
C SER A 118 -7.92 -9.94 -4.31
N THR A 119 -8.10 -8.86 -5.07
CA THR A 119 -7.18 -7.72 -5.07
C THR A 119 -7.85 -6.42 -4.66
N ILE A 120 -7.13 -5.59 -3.90
CA ILE A 120 -7.56 -4.25 -3.49
C ILE A 120 -6.69 -3.20 -4.18
N PRO A 121 -7.24 -2.38 -5.10
CA PRO A 121 -6.52 -1.28 -5.70
C PRO A 121 -6.55 -0.04 -4.80
N VAL A 122 -5.39 0.59 -4.60
CA VAL A 122 -5.25 1.88 -3.93
C VAL A 122 -4.30 2.78 -4.72
N THR A 123 -4.43 4.10 -4.55
CA THR A 123 -3.48 5.08 -5.08
C THR A 123 -2.73 5.72 -3.93
N LEU A 124 -1.41 5.73 -4.00
CA LEU A 124 -0.54 6.49 -3.10
C LEU A 124 -0.20 7.82 -3.77
N THR A 125 -0.40 8.93 -3.08
CA THR A 125 0.03 10.26 -3.55
C THR A 125 1.16 10.76 -2.67
N PHE A 126 2.28 11.13 -3.29
CA PHE A 126 3.49 11.60 -2.65
C PHE A 126 3.50 13.13 -2.50
N ARG A 127 4.45 13.66 -1.73
CA ARG A 127 4.48 15.09 -1.36
C ARG A 127 4.70 15.99 -2.58
N ASP A 128 5.47 15.53 -3.57
CA ASP A 128 5.69 16.21 -4.84
C ASP A 128 4.50 16.09 -5.82
N GLY A 129 3.47 15.34 -5.46
CA GLY A 129 2.29 15.08 -6.30
C GLY A 129 2.41 13.83 -7.17
N ALA A 130 3.51 13.08 -7.11
CA ALA A 130 3.61 11.79 -7.80
C ALA A 130 2.51 10.85 -7.27
N ALA A 131 1.83 10.16 -8.18
CA ALA A 131 0.76 9.23 -7.84
C ALA A 131 1.11 7.82 -8.36
N VAL A 132 0.96 6.81 -7.51
CA VAL A 132 1.25 5.41 -7.85
C VAL A 132 0.06 4.52 -7.50
N ASN A 133 -0.42 3.78 -8.49
CA ASN A 133 -1.44 2.75 -8.31
C ASN A 133 -0.78 1.48 -7.79
N VAL A 134 -1.32 0.96 -6.70
CA VAL A 134 -0.88 -0.28 -6.05
C VAL A 134 -2.05 -1.24 -6.03
N THR A 135 -1.82 -2.47 -6.47
CA THR A 135 -2.78 -3.57 -6.36
C THR A 135 -2.26 -4.56 -5.34
N ALA A 136 -2.99 -4.74 -4.24
CA ALA A 136 -2.59 -5.63 -3.15
C ALA A 136 -3.47 -6.88 -3.14
N GLU A 137 -2.86 -8.07 -3.13
CA GLU A 137 -3.60 -9.34 -3.00
C GLU A 137 -4.02 -9.58 -1.55
N VAL A 138 -5.27 -9.98 -1.34
CA VAL A 138 -5.83 -10.30 -0.04
C VAL A 138 -5.33 -11.67 0.41
N THR A 139 -4.62 -11.71 1.53
CA THR A 139 -4.12 -12.93 2.15
C THR A 139 -4.07 -12.77 3.67
N THR A 140 -3.54 -13.76 4.39
CA THR A 140 -3.36 -13.69 5.84
C THR A 140 -1.89 -13.88 6.18
N MET A 141 -1.45 -13.35 7.34
CA MET A 141 -0.09 -13.63 7.83
C MET A 141 0.17 -15.12 7.98
N ALA A 142 -0.83 -15.89 8.42
CA ALA A 142 -0.73 -17.34 8.52
C ALA A 142 -0.51 -17.99 7.14
N ALA A 143 -1.24 -17.55 6.12
CA ALA A 143 -1.05 -18.05 4.76
C ALA A 143 0.34 -17.70 4.21
N LEU A 144 0.83 -16.48 4.43
CA LEU A 144 2.19 -16.06 4.03
C LEU A 144 3.30 -16.83 4.75
N ALA A 145 3.09 -17.18 6.02
CA ALA A 145 4.04 -17.98 6.80
C ALA A 145 4.11 -19.44 6.33
N ASN A 146 3.05 -19.94 5.67
CA ASN A 146 2.96 -21.32 5.17
C ASN A 146 3.38 -21.46 3.68
N VAL A 147 3.85 -20.38 3.04
CA VAL A 147 4.44 -20.47 1.70
C VAL A 147 5.90 -20.92 1.86
N ASP A 148 6.13 -22.23 1.88
CA ASP A 148 7.48 -22.80 1.82
C ASP A 148 8.16 -22.38 0.50
N PRO A 149 9.38 -21.78 0.51
CA PRO A 149 10.10 -21.43 -0.71
C PRO A 149 10.62 -22.63 -1.53
N MET A 150 10.13 -23.85 -1.28
CA MET A 150 10.77 -25.11 -1.72
C MET A 150 9.89 -26.07 -2.55
N ASN A 151 8.77 -25.65 -3.16
CA ASN A 151 7.96 -26.56 -3.99
C ASN A 151 8.09 -26.36 -5.53
N MET A 152 9.26 -25.93 -6.01
CA MET A 152 9.58 -25.83 -7.45
C MET A 152 10.56 -26.90 -7.96
N HIS A 153 10.52 -28.13 -7.40
CA HIS A 153 11.20 -29.28 -8.02
C HIS A 153 10.19 -30.31 -8.50
N GLY A 154 10.16 -30.48 -9.82
CA GLY A 154 9.27 -31.37 -10.53
C GLY A 154 9.56 -32.86 -10.34
N HIS A 155 8.60 -33.62 -10.84
CA HIS A 155 8.65 -35.01 -11.29
C HIS A 155 10.00 -35.74 -11.18
N ALA A 156 10.02 -36.79 -10.35
CA ALA A 156 10.59 -38.08 -10.74
C ALA A 156 9.88 -39.17 -9.94
N GLY A 157 9.07 -39.99 -10.64
CA GLY A 157 8.52 -41.20 -10.07
C GLY A 157 9.63 -42.18 -9.70
N HIS A 158 9.40 -42.98 -8.67
CA HIS A 158 10.10 -44.24 -8.50
C HIS A 158 9.14 -45.32 -8.00
N MET A 159 9.36 -46.50 -8.56
CA MET A 159 8.44 -47.60 -8.79
C MET A 159 8.04 -48.39 -7.53
N LYS A 160 6.88 -49.04 -7.67
CA LYS A 160 6.46 -50.25 -6.93
C LYS A 160 7.63 -51.22 -6.67
N MET A 161 7.64 -51.83 -5.50
CA MET A 161 7.92 -53.27 -5.38
C MET A 161 6.96 -53.91 -4.37
N ASP A 162 6.09 -54.76 -4.92
CA ASP A 162 5.42 -55.85 -4.22
C ASP A 162 6.46 -56.84 -3.69
N GLY A 163 6.29 -57.41 -2.48
CA GLY A 163 7.19 -58.49 -2.05
C GLY A 163 7.22 -58.91 -0.58
N MET A 164 6.28 -59.80 -0.20
CA MET A 164 6.48 -61.01 0.62
C MET A 164 7.32 -60.98 1.93
N SER A 165 6.65 -61.29 3.05
CA SER A 165 6.67 -62.61 3.72
C SER A 165 6.75 -62.55 5.26
N MET A 166 5.72 -63.11 5.88
CA MET A 166 5.68 -63.93 7.10
C MET A 166 6.91 -63.96 8.01
N HIS A 167 6.72 -63.57 9.28
CA HIS A 167 6.88 -64.44 10.46
C HIS A 167 6.00 -63.90 11.60
#